data_AF-A0A7J2MWH3-F1
#
_entry.id   AF-A0A7J2MWH3-F1
#
_cell.length_a   1.000
_cell.length_b   1.000
_cell.length_c   1.000
_cell.angle_alpha   90.00
_cell.angle_beta   90.00
_cell.angle_gamma   90.00
#
_symmetry.space_group_name_H-M   'P 1'
#
loop_
_entity.id
_entity.type
_entity.pdbx_description
1 polymer ?
#
loop_
_entity_poly.entity_id
_entity_poly.type
_entity_poly.pdbx_seq_one_letter_code
_entity_poly.pdbx_strand_id
1 'polypeptide(L)' 'AKLTKEEGKKISAPLIKEAPISLECRVVFMEKFGDHYLVVGEVLREVVREEKFDPLLHYSGDEFFTWKRL' A
#
# COMPACT_ATOMS: atom_id res chain seq x y z
N ALA A 1 5.94 4.74 -14.28
CA ALA A 1 4.65 4.09 -14.61
C ALA A 1 3.61 5.17 -14.96
N LYS A 2 2.60 4.85 -15.76
CA LYS A 2 1.42 5.72 -15.99
C LYS A 2 0.29 5.19 -15.11
N LEU A 3 0.08 5.78 -13.93
CA LEU A 3 -0.92 5.36 -12.95
C LEU A 3 -2.08 6.36 -12.87
N THR A 4 -3.26 5.86 -12.52
CA THR A 4 -4.50 6.64 -12.44
C THR A 4 -4.93 6.80 -10.98
N LYS A 5 -5.35 8.01 -10.61
CA LYS A 5 -5.94 8.29 -9.30
C LYS A 5 -7.39 7.80 -9.25
N GLU A 6 -7.79 7.25 -8.11
CA GLU A 6 -9.17 6.92 -7.75
C GLU A 6 -9.50 7.62 -6.42
N GLU A 7 -10.72 8.17 -6.29
CA GLU A 7 -11.13 8.85 -5.07
C GLU A 7 -11.29 7.87 -3.89
N GLY A 8 -10.77 8.24 -2.72
CA GLY A 8 -11.01 7.53 -1.48
C GLY A 8 -12.45 7.76 -0.96
N LYS A 9 -13.02 6.78 -0.27
CA LYS A 9 -14.40 6.87 0.26
C LYS A 9 -14.47 7.31 1.73
N LYS A 10 -13.46 6.96 2.53
CA LYS A 10 -13.34 7.26 3.97
C LYS A 10 -12.20 8.24 4.29
N ILE A 11 -11.39 8.58 3.29
CA ILE A 11 -10.21 9.44 3.41
C ILE A 11 -10.15 10.43 2.24
N SER A 12 -9.39 11.52 2.40
CA SER A 12 -9.15 12.51 1.35
C SER A 12 -8.00 12.15 0.41
N ALA A 13 -7.08 11.28 0.82
CA ALA A 13 -5.99 10.82 -0.03
C ALA A 13 -6.51 9.90 -1.15
N PRO A 14 -6.02 10.05 -2.40
CA PRO A 14 -6.45 9.21 -3.51
C PRO A 14 -5.84 7.80 -3.42
N LEU A 15 -6.52 6.83 -4.01
CA LEU A 15 -6.03 5.48 -4.24
C LEU A 15 -5.40 5.37 -5.63
N ILE A 16 -4.62 4.31 -5.85
CA ILE A 16 -4.09 3.94 -7.16
C ILE A 16 -5.05 2.94 -7.80
N LYS A 17 -5.63 3.29 -8.96
CA LYS A 17 -6.65 2.46 -9.62
C LYS A 17 -6.12 1.11 -10.07
N GLU A 18 -4.85 1.05 -10.49
CA GLU A 18 -4.19 -0.15 -10.99
C GLU A 18 -3.70 -1.09 -9.86
N ALA A 19 -3.76 -0.69 -8.59
CA ALA A 19 -3.37 -1.54 -7.48
C ALA A 19 -4.44 -2.62 -7.22
N PRO A 20 -4.07 -3.90 -7.04
CA PRO A 20 -5.05 -4.98 -6.82
C PRO A 20 -5.83 -4.80 -5.51
N ILE A 21 -5.17 -4.26 -4.48
CA ILE A 21 -5.75 -3.96 -3.18
C ILE A 21 -5.31 -2.55 -2.72
N SER A 22 -6.18 -1.84 -2.02
CA SER A 22 -5.82 -0.60 -1.31
C SER A 22 -6.50 -0.56 0.05
N LEU A 23 -5.81 -0.01 1.05
CA LEU A 23 -6.32 0.18 2.40
C LEU A 23 -6.48 1.66 2.68
N GLU A 24 -7.71 2.09 2.97
CA GLU A 24 -7.98 3.44 3.42
C GLU A 24 -7.77 3.51 4.94
N CYS A 25 -6.80 4.30 5.39
CA CYS A 25 -6.37 4.31 6.79
C CYS A 25 -6.46 5.70 7.43
N ARG A 26 -6.72 5.73 8.75
CA ARG A 26 -6.55 6.92 9.61
C ARG A 26 -5.30 6.75 10.46
N VAL A 27 -4.40 7.73 10.50
CA VAL A 27 -3.22 7.67 11.37
C VAL A 27 -3.68 7.69 12.83
N VAL A 28 -3.22 6.71 13.62
CA VAL A 28 -3.50 6.60 15.06
C VAL A 28 -2.26 6.68 15.93
N PHE A 29 -1.08 6.49 15.34
CA PHE A 29 0.21 6.67 16.01
C PHE A 29 1.28 7.03 14.98
N MET A 30 2.18 7.95 15.35
CA MET A 30 3.30 8.35 14.52
C MET A 30 4.44 8.87 15.40
N GLU A 31 5.55 8.14 15.45
CA GLU A 31 6.71 8.52 16.27
C GLU A 31 8.02 8.19 15.55
N LYS A 32 9.09 8.88 15.92
CA LYS A 32 10.42 8.70 15.34
C LYS A 32 11.18 7.56 16.03
N PHE A 33 11.63 6.57 15.25
CA PHE A 33 12.46 5.45 15.70
C PHE A 33 13.74 5.41 14.86
N GLY A 34 14.84 5.94 15.41
CA GLY A 34 16.11 6.07 14.69
C GLY A 34 16.03 7.16 13.60
N ASP A 35 16.23 6.79 12.35
CA ASP A 35 16.19 7.67 11.18
C ASP A 35 14.84 7.66 10.44
N HIS A 36 13.88 6.83 10.84
CA HIS A 36 12.55 6.73 10.26
C HIS A 36 11.42 7.05 11.25
N TYR A 37 10.22 7.34 10.74
CA TYR A 37 9.00 7.39 11.53
C TYR A 37 8.25 6.05 11.40
N LEU A 38 7.86 5.48 12.54
CA LEU A 38 6.87 4.41 12.56
C LEU A 38 5.48 5.05 12.52
N VAL A 39 4.72 4.78 11.47
CA VAL A 39 3.36 5.27 11.28
C VAL A 39 2.40 4.09 11.37
N VAL A 40 1.41 4.16 12.26
CA VAL A 40 0.38 3.13 12.43
C VAL A 40 -0.97 3.72 12.01
N GLY A 41 -1.69 2.99 11.17
CA GLY A 41 -3.00 3.38 10.65
C GLY A 41 -4.11 2.39 11.03
N GLU A 42 -5.25 2.91 11.51
CA GLU A 42 -6.50 2.17 11.63
C GLU A 42 -7.13 2.01 10.24
N VAL A 43 -7.38 0.77 9.81
CA VAL A 43 -8.03 0.47 8.54
C VAL A 43 -9.52 0.81 8.63
N LEU A 44 -9.97 1.78 7.83
CA LEU A 44 -11.37 2.22 7.77
C LEU A 44 -12.16 1.49 6.69
N ARG A 45 -11.48 1.07 5.62
CA ARG A 45 -12.06 0.38 4.47
C ARG A 45 -10.97 -0.34 3.67
N GLU A 46 -11.32 -1.54 3.23
CA GLU A 46 -10.55 -2.31 2.25
C GLU A 46 -11.17 -2.11 0.86
N VAL A 47 -10.32 -1.93 -0.15
CA VAL A 47 -10.72 -1.87 -1.56
C VAL A 47 -10.01 -2.99 -2.29
N VAL A 48 -10.75 -4.06 -2.58
CA VAL A 48 -10.25 -5.23 -3.29
C VAL A 48 -10.75 -5.17 -4.73
N ARG A 49 -9.82 -5.06 -5.68
CA ARG A 49 -10.09 -5.06 -7.13
C ARG A 49 -9.75 -6.41 -7.76
N GLU A 50 -8.70 -7.06 -7.26
CA GLU A 50 -8.27 -8.40 -7.68
C GLU A 50 -7.73 -9.19 -6.49
N GLU A 51 -8.28 -10.39 -6.25
CA GLU A 51 -7.84 -11.28 -5.17
C GLU A 51 -6.68 -12.20 -5.58
N LYS A 52 -6.51 -12.44 -6.89
CA LYS A 52 -5.48 -13.32 -7.44
C LYS A 52 -4.45 -12.50 -8.19
N PHE A 53 -3.39 -12.11 -7.52
CA PHE A 53 -2.27 -11.37 -8.12
C PHE A 53 -0.95 -11.87 -7.57
N ASP A 54 0.14 -11.61 -8.30
CA ASP A 54 1.50 -11.91 -7.86
C ASP A 54 2.07 -10.65 -7.15
N PRO A 55 2.19 -10.62 -5.81
CA PRO A 55 2.74 -9.46 -5.11
C PRO A 55 4.22 -9.26 -5.46
N LEU A 56 4.61 -7.99 -5.63
CA LEU A 56 6.00 -7.60 -5.79
C LEU A 56 6.68 -7.57 -4.42
N LEU A 57 7.73 -8.37 -4.26
CA LEU A 57 8.55 -8.45 -3.07
C LEU A 57 9.85 -7.69 -3.30
N HIS A 58 10.20 -6.75 -2.41
CA HIS A 58 11.49 -6.05 -2.43
C HIS A 58 12.50 -6.79 -1.57
N TYR A 59 13.72 -6.99 -2.09
CA TYR A 59 14.79 -7.66 -1.36
C TYR A 59 15.88 -6.69 -0.93
N SER A 60 16.57 -6.08 -1.89
CA SER A 60 17.63 -5.10 -1.63
C SER A 60 17.93 -4.29 -2.89
N GLY A 61 18.34 -3.03 -2.74
CA GLY A 61 18.64 -2.15 -3.87
C GLY A 61 17.50 -2.14 -4.90
N ASP A 62 17.84 -2.46 -6.15
CA ASP A 62 16.90 -2.58 -7.28
C ASP A 62 16.49 -4.03 -7.59
N GLU A 63 16.66 -4.96 -6.64
CA GLU A 63 16.28 -6.37 -6.78
C GLU A 63 14.87 -6.65 -6.22
N PHE A 64 14.04 -7.27 -7.06
CA PHE A 64 12.64 -7.58 -6.75
C PHE A 64 12.27 -8.99 -7.20
N PHE A 65 11.33 -9.60 -6.48
CA PHE A 65 10.85 -10.96 -6.71
C PHE A 65 9.31 -11.02 -6.75
N THR A 66 8.79 -12.15 -7.21
CA THR A 66 7.40 -12.55 -7.00
C THR A 66 7.39 -13.90 -6.29
N TRP A 67 6.29 -14.25 -5.64
CA TRP A 67 6.18 -15.50 -4.87
C TRP A 67 6.52 -16.77 -5.70
N LYS A 68 6.33 -16.73 -7.02
CA LYS A 68 6.65 -17.83 -7.95
C LYS A 68 8.16 -18.07 -8.17
N ARG A 69 9.03 -17.22 -7.61
CA ARG A 69 10.50 -17.25 -7.78
C ARG A 69 11.27 -17.47 -6.46
N LEU A 70 10.58 -17.83 -5.38
CA LEU A 70 11.18 -18.42 -4.17
C LEU A 70 11.13 -19.95 -4.26
#